data_AF-A0A392P5Q9-F1
#
_entry.id   AF-A0A392P5Q9-F1
#
_cell.length_a   1.000
_cell.length_b   1.000
_cell.length_c   1.000
_cell.angle_alpha   90.00
_cell.angle_beta   90.00
_cell.angle_gamma   90.00
#
_symmetry.space_group_name_H-M   'P 1'
#
loop_
_entity.id
_entity.type
_entity.pdbx_description
1 polymer ?
#
loop_
_entity_poly.entity_id
_entity_poly.type
_entity_poly.pdbx_seq_one_letter_code
_entity_poly.pdbx_strand_id
1 'polypeptide(L)'
;GEAATEDESPLNPSNVVNGTNYFRYRSEVLKLEADIDQGLEALRKSQKYEYKLAEESLRAHAKYLQNLLQQLNKEKSELACQPNTSHSSVLFQTVEKRKEQLRQAMIKFEEMKKQNAEPRLPAGFELDIECGGT
;
A
#
# COMPACT_ATOMS: atom_id res chain seq x y z
N GLY A 1 -57.18 22.61 -54.95
CA GLY A 1 -56.11 22.70 -53.95
C GLY A 1 -56.43 21.70 -52.87
N GLU A 2 -55.50 20.80 -52.58
CA GLU A 2 -55.32 20.16 -51.28
C GLU A 2 -54.03 19.34 -51.40
N ALA A 3 -53.01 19.76 -50.65
CA ALA A 3 -51.72 19.13 -50.60
C ALA A 3 -51.84 17.88 -49.71
N ALA A 4 -51.50 16.71 -50.28
CA ALA A 4 -51.36 15.49 -49.53
C ALA A 4 -50.17 15.65 -48.55
N THR A 5 -50.48 15.55 -47.27
CA THR A 5 -49.50 15.46 -46.19
C THR A 5 -48.70 14.17 -46.38
N GLU A 6 -47.39 14.30 -46.60
CA GLU A 6 -46.47 13.18 -46.48
C GLU A 6 -46.43 12.75 -45.00
N ASP A 7 -47.12 11.64 -44.73
CA ASP A 7 -47.14 10.95 -43.46
C ASP A 7 -45.76 10.29 -43.27
N GLU A 8 -44.84 11.03 -42.65
CA GLU A 8 -43.54 10.52 -42.24
C GLU A 8 -43.75 9.48 -41.13
N SER A 9 -43.97 8.23 -41.54
CA SER A 9 -44.21 7.09 -40.67
C SER A 9 -43.10 6.98 -39.59
N PRO A 10 -43.41 7.05 -38.28
CA PRO A 10 -42.40 7.17 -37.22
C PRO A 10 -41.53 5.92 -36.97
N LEU A 11 -41.73 4.84 -37.74
CA LEU A 11 -41.22 3.51 -37.44
C LEU A 11 -40.38 2.96 -38.59
N ASN A 12 -39.33 3.69 -38.98
CA ASN A 12 -38.30 3.09 -39.83
C ASN A 12 -37.43 2.15 -38.95
N PRO A 13 -37.40 0.83 -39.23
CA PRO A 13 -36.71 -0.15 -38.38
C PRO A 13 -35.21 0.14 -38.19
N SER A 14 -34.58 0.83 -39.15
CA SER A 14 -33.18 1.27 -39.04
C SER A 14 -32.97 2.29 -37.89
N ASN A 15 -33.93 3.20 -37.69
CA ASN A 15 -33.87 4.21 -36.62
C ASN A 15 -34.09 3.58 -35.24
N VAL A 16 -34.96 2.58 -35.15
CA VAL A 16 -35.22 1.80 -33.93
C VAL A 16 -33.98 0.99 -33.53
N VAL A 17 -33.34 0.29 -34.48
CA VAL A 17 -32.13 -0.52 -34.23
C VAL A 17 -30.92 0.35 -33.87
N ASN A 18 -30.75 1.51 -34.51
CA ASN A 18 -29.70 2.46 -34.14
C ASN A 18 -29.93 3.07 -32.75
N GLY A 19 -31.18 3.39 -32.40
CA GLY A 19 -31.55 3.82 -31.05
C GLY A 19 -31.21 2.78 -30.00
N THR A 20 -31.61 1.51 -30.21
CA THR A 20 -31.33 0.42 -29.25
C THR A 20 -29.83 0.14 -29.10
N ASN A 21 -29.07 0.23 -30.19
CA ASN A 21 -27.62 0.06 -30.15
C ASN A 21 -26.94 1.19 -29.37
N TYR A 22 -27.35 2.44 -29.59
CA TYR A 22 -26.83 3.60 -28.86
C TYR A 22 -27.09 3.49 -27.35
N PHE A 23 -28.30 3.11 -26.94
CA PHE A 23 -28.62 2.90 -25.51
C PHE A 23 -27.78 1.78 -24.88
N ARG A 24 -27.55 0.68 -25.61
CA ARG A 24 -26.67 -0.40 -25.14
C ARG A 24 -25.24 0.08 -24.94
N TYR A 25 -24.63 0.72 -25.93
CA TYR A 25 -23.25 1.22 -25.81
C TYR A 25 -23.12 2.25 -24.68
N ARG A 26 -24.09 3.15 -24.53
CA ARG A 26 -24.13 4.08 -23.41
C ARG A 26 -24.17 3.37 -22.05
N SER A 27 -24.97 2.30 -21.93
CA SER A 27 -25.02 1.49 -20.72
C SER A 27 -23.70 0.77 -20.44
N GLU A 28 -23.02 0.27 -21.47
CA GLU A 28 -21.70 -0.38 -21.36
C GLU A 28 -20.62 0.61 -20.92
N VAL A 29 -20.61 1.82 -21.48
CA VAL A 29 -19.69 2.89 -21.06
C VAL A 29 -19.93 3.30 -19.62
N LEU A 30 -21.19 3.52 -19.21
CA LEU A 30 -21.52 3.84 -17.81
C LEU A 30 -21.12 2.73 -16.84
N LYS A 31 -21.24 1.46 -17.26
CA LYS A 31 -20.78 0.33 -16.47
C LYS A 31 -19.25 0.35 -16.33
N LEU A 32 -18.53 0.62 -17.42
CA LEU A 32 -17.07 0.72 -17.39
C LEU A 32 -16.59 1.84 -16.46
N GLU A 33 -17.24 3.01 -16.50
CA GLU A 33 -16.96 4.12 -15.59
C GLU A 33 -17.16 3.71 -14.13
N ALA A 34 -18.27 3.01 -13.82
CA ALA A 34 -18.53 2.49 -12.49
C ALA A 34 -17.51 1.44 -12.04
N ASP A 35 -17.09 0.54 -12.94
CA ASP A 35 -16.08 -0.48 -12.67
C ASP A 35 -14.69 0.18 -12.39
N ILE A 36 -14.35 1.26 -13.12
CA ILE A 36 -13.15 2.08 -12.87
C ILE A 36 -13.21 2.70 -11.47
N ASP A 37 -14.32 3.37 -11.14
CA ASP A 37 -14.50 4.02 -9.83
C ASP A 37 -14.39 3.00 -8.69
N GLN A 38 -15.00 1.83 -8.85
CA GLN A 38 -14.90 0.74 -7.88
C GLN A 38 -13.47 0.24 -7.72
N GLY A 39 -12.74 0.07 -8.83
CA GLY A 39 -11.33 -0.33 -8.83
C GLY A 39 -10.43 0.68 -8.12
N LEU A 40 -10.63 1.98 -8.40
CA LEU A 40 -9.87 3.06 -7.75
C LEU A 40 -10.13 3.14 -6.25
N GLU A 41 -11.39 2.97 -5.82
CA GLU A 41 -11.75 2.97 -4.40
C GLU A 41 -11.17 1.74 -3.67
N ALA A 42 -11.18 0.57 -4.30
CA ALA A 42 -10.55 -0.63 -3.77
C ALA A 42 -9.02 -0.45 -3.62
N LEU A 43 -8.36 0.08 -4.66
CA LEU A 43 -6.93 0.41 -4.62
C LEU A 43 -6.60 1.38 -3.49
N ARG A 44 -7.37 2.47 -3.36
CA ARG A 44 -7.20 3.48 -2.29
C ARG A 44 -7.32 2.86 -0.90
N LYS A 45 -8.29 1.95 -0.70
CA LYS A 45 -8.45 1.22 0.56
C LYS A 45 -7.28 0.29 0.85
N SER A 46 -6.82 -0.46 -0.14
CA SER A 46 -5.66 -1.37 0.00
C SER A 46 -4.41 -0.59 0.39
N GLN A 47 -4.08 0.46 -0.37
CA GLN A 47 -2.90 1.29 -0.12
C GLN A 47 -2.95 1.96 1.26
N LYS A 48 -4.13 2.45 1.69
CA LYS A 48 -4.29 3.03 3.04
C LYS A 48 -4.05 1.99 4.13
N TYR A 49 -4.54 0.77 3.94
CA TYR A 49 -4.34 -0.32 4.90
C TYR A 49 -2.87 -0.75 4.96
N GLU A 50 -2.24 -0.97 3.81
CA GLU A 50 -0.82 -1.34 3.71
C GLU A 50 0.09 -0.27 4.33
N TYR A 51 -0.17 1.01 4.02
CA TYR A 51 0.54 2.12 4.64
C TYR A 51 0.42 2.10 6.16
N LYS A 52 -0.79 1.92 6.68
CA LYS A 52 -1.04 1.89 8.12
C LYS A 52 -0.28 0.74 8.80
N LEU A 53 -0.29 -0.45 8.20
CA LEU A 53 0.44 -1.61 8.73
C LEU A 53 1.97 -1.36 8.73
N ALA A 54 2.49 -0.77 7.65
CA ALA A 54 3.89 -0.38 7.55
C ALA A 54 4.26 0.65 8.64
N GLU A 55 3.44 1.67 8.82
CA GLU A 55 3.63 2.70 9.85
C GLU A 55 3.64 2.10 11.25
N GLU A 56 2.64 1.27 11.59
CA GLU A 56 2.54 0.61 12.90
C GLU A 56 3.77 -0.27 13.18
N SER A 57 4.21 -1.04 12.19
CA SER A 57 5.40 -1.90 12.28
C SER A 57 6.68 -1.09 12.50
N LEU A 58 6.88 -0.02 11.73
CA LEU A 58 8.04 0.87 11.88
C LEU A 58 8.04 1.58 13.24
N ARG A 59 6.89 2.06 13.71
CA ARG A 59 6.76 2.70 15.04
C ARG A 59 7.05 1.72 16.17
N ALA A 60 6.55 0.49 16.08
CA ALA A 60 6.83 -0.55 17.07
C ALA A 60 8.34 -0.86 17.14
N HIS A 61 9.00 -0.98 15.99
CA HIS A 61 10.43 -1.25 15.93
C HIS A 61 11.29 -0.06 16.42
N ALA A 62 10.87 1.18 16.13
CA ALA A 62 11.51 2.37 16.69
C ALA A 62 11.43 2.40 18.22
N LYS A 63 10.28 2.04 18.80
CA LYS A 63 10.13 1.89 20.25
C LYS A 63 11.03 0.80 20.83
N TYR A 64 11.17 -0.33 20.12
CA TYR A 64 12.11 -1.38 20.50
C TYR A 64 13.56 -0.88 20.54
N LEU A 65 14.00 -0.12 19.52
CA LEU A 65 15.32 0.51 19.51
C LEU A 65 15.55 1.47 20.68
N GLN A 66 14.55 2.31 21.00
CA GLN A 66 14.61 3.21 22.15
C GLN A 66 14.77 2.45 23.46
N ASN A 67 14.03 1.36 23.64
CA ASN A 67 14.14 0.51 24.83
C ASN A 67 15.53 -0.13 24.94
N LEU A 68 16.10 -0.63 23.83
CA LEU A 68 17.47 -1.17 23.81
C LEU A 68 18.51 -0.11 24.21
N LEU A 69 18.36 1.12 23.71
CA LEU A 69 19.26 2.22 24.04
C LEU A 69 19.18 2.60 25.53
N GLN A 70 17.97 2.67 26.09
CA GLN A 70 17.77 2.93 27.52
C GLN A 70 18.39 1.83 28.38
N GLN A 71 18.19 0.56 28.01
CA GLN A 71 18.80 -0.58 28.70
C GLN A 71 20.33 -0.52 28.64
N LEU A 72 20.89 -0.24 27.47
CA LEU A 72 22.34 -0.10 27.30
C LEU A 72 22.92 1.01 28.19
N ASN A 73 22.25 2.16 28.28
CA ASN A 73 22.70 3.26 29.12
C ASN A 73 22.68 2.88 30.60
N LYS A 74 21.62 2.20 31.05
CA LYS A 74 21.53 1.68 32.42
C LYS A 74 22.65 0.68 32.72
N GLU A 75 22.83 -0.32 31.85
CA GLU A 75 23.86 -1.36 31.98
C GLU A 75 25.28 -0.76 32.01
N LYS A 76 25.54 0.28 31.20
CA LYS A 76 26.81 1.03 31.23
C LYS A 76 27.03 1.79 32.54
N SER A 77 25.99 2.45 33.06
CA SER A 77 26.06 3.16 34.34
C SER A 77 26.34 2.18 35.49
N GLU A 78 25.66 1.04 35.52
CA GLU A 78 25.90 -0.02 36.51
C GLU A 78 27.34 -0.54 36.46
N LEU A 79 27.86 -0.80 35.25
CA LEU A 79 29.24 -1.23 35.04
C LEU A 79 30.25 -0.19 35.54
N ALA A 80 30.01 1.11 35.28
CA ALA A 80 30.87 2.20 35.74
C ALA A 80 30.88 2.34 37.27
N CYS A 81 29.77 2.02 37.95
CA CYS A 81 29.67 2.09 39.40
C CYS A 81 30.26 0.88 40.14
N GLN A 82 30.55 -0.23 39.46
CA GLN A 82 31.01 -1.48 40.09
C GLN A 82 32.24 -2.14 39.42
N PRO A 83 33.34 -1.40 39.17
CA PRO A 83 34.48 -1.90 38.38
C PRO A 83 35.20 -3.10 39.02
N ASN A 84 35.20 -3.21 40.35
CA ASN A 84 36.01 -4.17 41.12
C ASN A 84 35.19 -5.34 41.71
N THR A 85 33.97 -5.58 41.22
CA THR A 85 33.12 -6.67 41.71
C THR A 85 33.34 -7.95 40.89
N SER A 86 33.13 -9.13 41.52
CA SER A 86 33.19 -10.42 40.82
C SER A 86 32.21 -10.52 39.64
N HIS A 87 31.17 -9.66 39.61
CA HIS A 87 30.18 -9.57 38.54
C HIS A 87 30.58 -8.65 37.37
N SER A 88 31.71 -7.93 37.46
CA SER A 88 32.17 -6.99 36.42
C SER A 88 32.30 -7.64 35.03
N SER A 89 32.77 -8.90 34.96
CA SER A 89 32.85 -9.67 33.71
C SER A 89 31.46 -9.94 33.09
N VAL A 90 30.46 -10.27 33.91
CA VAL A 90 29.08 -10.53 33.46
C VAL A 90 28.40 -9.25 32.98
N LEU A 91 28.62 -8.14 33.68
CA LEU A 91 28.11 -6.82 33.27
C LEU A 91 28.73 -6.35 31.97
N PHE A 92 30.04 -6.56 31.78
CA PHE A 92 30.72 -6.27 30.52
C PHE A 92 30.13 -7.08 29.35
N GLN A 93 29.96 -8.39 29.52
CA GLN A 93 29.31 -9.25 28.51
C GLN A 93 27.87 -8.80 28.21
N THR A 94 27.14 -8.36 29.23
CA THR A 94 25.78 -7.85 29.08
C THR A 94 25.76 -6.59 28.20
N VAL A 95 26.65 -5.63 28.47
CA VAL A 95 26.80 -4.40 27.67
C VAL A 95 27.18 -4.70 26.22
N GLU A 96 28.13 -5.61 26.00
CA GLU A 96 28.54 -6.00 24.64
C GLU A 96 27.40 -6.70 23.88
N LYS A 97 26.69 -7.63 24.54
CA LYS A 97 25.50 -8.27 23.96
C LYS A 97 24.44 -7.23 23.59
N ARG A 98 24.22 -6.22 24.42
CA ARG A 98 23.23 -5.17 24.15
C ARG A 98 23.63 -4.29 22.97
N LYS A 99 24.91 -3.93 22.84
CA LYS A 99 25.43 -3.21 21.67
C LYS A 99 25.19 -3.98 20.38
N GLU A 100 25.44 -5.28 20.38
CA GLU A 100 25.21 -6.12 19.21
C GLU A 100 23.72 -6.22 18.87
N GLN A 101 22.84 -6.39 19.86
CA GLN A 101 21.38 -6.35 19.65
C GLN A 101 20.93 -5.02 19.04
N LEU A 102 21.47 -3.90 19.50
CA LEU A 102 21.15 -2.58 18.96
C LEU A 102 21.62 -2.46 17.50
N ARG A 103 22.83 -2.91 17.18
CA ARG A 103 23.38 -2.92 15.82
C ARG A 103 22.50 -3.73 14.86
N GLN A 104 22.13 -4.95 15.26
CA GLN A 104 21.25 -5.82 14.47
C GLN A 104 19.85 -5.22 14.29
N ALA A 105 19.30 -4.63 15.35
CA ALA A 105 18.01 -3.97 15.28
C ALA A 105 18.02 -2.75 14.34
N MET A 106 19.12 -2.01 14.27
CA MET A 106 19.28 -0.88 13.33
C MET A 106 19.33 -1.36 11.87
N ILE A 107 20.07 -2.43 11.59
CA ILE A 107 20.11 -3.05 10.25
C ILE A 107 18.72 -3.48 9.83
N LYS A 108 18.02 -4.23 10.69
CA LYS A 108 16.64 -4.66 10.45
C LYS A 108 15.70 -3.47 10.21
N PHE A 109 15.88 -2.35 10.92
CA PHE A 109 15.05 -1.18 10.71
C PHE A 109 15.22 -0.57 9.32
N GLU A 110 16.45 -0.50 8.81
CA GLU A 110 16.72 -0.05 7.44
C GLU A 110 16.15 -1.00 6.39
N GLU A 111 16.24 -2.32 6.63
CA GLU A 111 15.59 -3.32 5.78
C GLU A 111 14.06 -3.13 5.76
N MET A 112 13.44 -2.93 6.92
CA MET A 112 12.00 -2.64 7.03
C MET A 112 11.65 -1.37 6.26
N LYS A 113 12.43 -0.30 6.37
CA LYS A 113 12.19 0.93 5.61
C LYS A 113 12.25 0.68 4.11
N LYS A 114 13.24 -0.07 3.63
CA LYS A 114 13.38 -0.41 2.22
C LYS A 114 12.20 -1.23 1.70
N GLN A 115 11.78 -2.25 2.46
CA GLN A 115 10.64 -3.10 2.08
C GLN A 115 9.30 -2.36 2.05
N ASN A 116 9.16 -1.28 2.83
CA ASN A 116 7.95 -0.46 2.87
C ASN A 116 7.98 0.74 1.90
N ALA A 117 9.12 0.99 1.24
CA ALA A 117 9.26 2.08 0.26
C ALA A 117 8.82 1.69 -1.16
N GLU A 118 8.70 0.39 -1.43
CA GLU A 118 8.38 -0.13 -2.75
C GLU A 118 6.84 -0.25 -2.92
N PRO A 119 6.24 0.43 -3.92
CA PRO A 119 4.81 0.29 -4.18
C PRO A 119 4.49 -1.15 -4.57
N ARG A 120 3.70 -1.85 -3.76
CA ARG A 120 3.14 -3.14 -4.16
C ARG A 120 1.92 -2.87 -5.03
N LEU A 121 1.96 -3.32 -6.28
CA LEU A 121 0.74 -3.37 -7.09
C LEU A 121 -0.22 -4.37 -6.42
N PRO A 122 -1.51 -4.01 -6.26
CA PRO A 122 -2.48 -4.97 -5.76
C PRO A 122 -2.61 -6.16 -6.72
N ALA A 123 -2.84 -7.35 -6.17
CA ALA A 123 -3.10 -8.55 -6.95
C ALA A 123 -4.31 -8.32 -7.87
N GLY A 124 -4.12 -8.46 -9.19
CA GLY A 124 -5.13 -8.17 -10.22
C GLY A 124 -4.90 -6.88 -11.02
N PHE A 125 -3.91 -6.06 -10.66
CA PHE A 125 -3.39 -4.97 -11.51
C PHE A 125 -2.08 -5.41 -12.18
N GLU A 126 -2.07 -6.60 -12.79
CA GLU A 126 -1.11 -6.88 -13.86
C GLU A 126 -1.59 -6.06 -15.06
N LEU A 127 -0.84 -5.00 -15.39
CA LEU A 127 -1.03 -4.32 -16.65
C LEU A 127 -0.62 -5.32 -17.74
N ASP A 128 -1.60 -6.04 -18.29
CA ASP A 128 -1.51 -6.60 -19.62
C ASP A 128 -1.42 -5.42 -20.60
N ILE A 129 -0.24 -4.81 -20.66
CA ILE A 129 0.13 -3.93 -21.76
C ILE A 129 0.36 -4.89 -22.93
N GLU A 130 -0.74 -5.38 -23.52
CA GLU A 130 -0.70 -5.66 -24.95
C GLU A 130 -0.33 -4.32 -25.59
N CYS A 131 0.95 -4.18 -25.93
CA CYS A 131 1.41 -3.22 -26.93
C CYS A 131 0.76 -3.61 -28.26
N GLY A 132 -0.55 -3.36 -28.37
CA GLY A 132 -1.29 -3.38 -29.61
C GLY A 132 -1.01 -2.08 -30.34
N GLY A 133 -0.26 -2.17 -31.43
CA GLY A 133 -0.08 -1.01 -32.30
C GLY A 133 1.00 -1.16 -33.35
N THR A 134 0.68 -1.96 -34.38
CA THR A 134 1.01 -1.81 -35.81
C THR A 134 2.44 -1.49 -36.24
#